data_AF-A0A8S9XTN4-F1
#
_entry.id   AF-A0A8S9XTN4-F1
#
_cell.length_a   1.000
_cell.length_b   1.000
_cell.length_c   1.000
_cell.angle_alpha   90.00
_cell.angle_beta   90.00
_cell.angle_gamma   90.00
#
_symmetry.space_group_name_H-M   'P 1'
#
loop_
_entity.id
_entity.type
_entity.pdbx_description
1 polymer ?
#
loop_
_entity_poly.entity_id
_entity_poly.type
_entity_poly.pdbx_seq_one_letter_code
_entity_poly.pdbx_strand_id
1 'polypeptide(L)'
;MIGALQRRYSGEGQEHLYMSLLRNRRQRPKEDLASFASEVELLARRALPGALQVTVDALALPQFFHGIAHDRLREQVLACPATTVQEALGYAQRLEANLLCAARARIPLRQVGYEDCPSEGEEEDLIRRTKTGQEEEDIRKRGK
;
A
#
# COMPACT_ATOMS: atom_id res chain seq x y z
N MET A 1 -35.19 7.73 39.54
CA MET A 1 -35.61 6.83 38.44
C MET A 1 -34.94 7.12 37.09
N ILE A 2 -34.24 8.26 36.90
CA ILE A 2 -33.60 8.58 35.61
C ILE A 2 -32.33 7.74 35.38
N GLY A 3 -31.49 7.53 36.40
CA GLY A 3 -30.22 6.80 36.25
C GLY A 3 -30.33 5.32 35.86
N ALA A 4 -31.48 4.66 36.11
CA ALA A 4 -31.69 3.25 35.71
C ALA A 4 -32.14 3.12 34.24
N LEU A 5 -32.90 4.11 33.74
CA LEU A 5 -33.22 4.24 32.32
C LEU A 5 -31.97 4.69 31.54
N GLN A 6 -31.19 5.62 32.08
CA GLN A 6 -29.93 6.08 31.51
C GLN A 6 -28.94 4.92 31.37
N ARG A 7 -28.73 4.08 32.39
CA ARG A 7 -27.89 2.87 32.23
C ARG A 7 -28.43 1.81 31.26
N ARG A 8 -29.74 1.79 30.99
CA ARG A 8 -30.35 0.83 30.07
C ARG A 8 -30.42 1.34 28.62
N TYR A 9 -30.48 2.64 28.43
CA TYR A 9 -30.77 3.29 27.14
C TYR A 9 -29.76 4.36 26.73
N SER A 10 -28.87 4.80 27.61
CA SER A 10 -27.72 5.61 27.24
C SER A 10 -26.61 4.69 26.77
N GLY A 11 -25.87 5.11 25.74
CA GLY A 11 -24.69 4.40 25.25
C GLY A 11 -23.56 4.25 26.28
N GLU A 12 -23.73 4.79 27.49
CA GLU A 12 -22.84 4.63 28.65
C GLU A 12 -22.78 3.15 29.05
N GLY A 13 -21.59 2.56 28.93
CA GLY A 13 -21.35 1.13 29.22
C GLY A 13 -21.42 0.19 28.02
N GLN A 14 -21.75 0.69 26.82
CA GLN A 14 -21.66 -0.09 25.57
C GLN A 14 -20.29 0.05 24.88
N GLU A 15 -19.34 0.76 25.48
CA GLU A 15 -17.98 0.99 24.95
C GLU A 15 -17.30 -0.33 24.54
N HIS A 16 -17.35 -1.33 25.41
CA HIS A 16 -16.81 -2.66 25.13
C HIS A 16 -17.51 -3.36 23.96
N LEU A 17 -18.83 -3.18 23.83
CA LEU A 17 -19.59 -3.70 22.69
C LEU A 17 -19.15 -3.02 21.40
N TYR A 18 -19.03 -1.69 21.38
CA TYR A 18 -18.56 -0.95 20.21
C TYR A 18 -17.11 -1.26 19.87
N MET A 19 -16.24 -1.48 20.86
CA MET A 19 -14.89 -2.00 20.66
C MET A 19 -14.91 -3.38 19.98
N SER A 20 -15.75 -4.30 20.46
CA SER A 20 -15.90 -5.63 19.85
C SER A 20 -16.46 -5.54 18.44
N LEU A 21 -17.44 -4.68 18.18
CA LEU A 21 -17.98 -4.44 16.83
C LEU A 21 -16.91 -3.86 15.91
N LEU A 22 -16.15 -2.88 16.38
CA LEU A 22 -15.06 -2.25 15.64
C LEU A 22 -14.02 -3.29 15.24
N ARG A 23 -13.52 -4.10 16.18
CA ARG A 23 -12.50 -5.13 15.91
C ARG A 23 -12.95 -6.18 14.88
N ASN A 24 -14.22 -6.53 14.90
CA ASN A 24 -14.80 -7.49 13.97
C ASN A 24 -15.27 -6.84 12.65
N ARG A 25 -15.16 -5.51 12.52
CA ARG A 25 -15.66 -4.78 11.37
C ARG A 25 -14.77 -5.04 10.15
N ARG A 26 -15.32 -5.75 9.16
CA ARG A 26 -14.76 -5.96 7.82
C ARG A 26 -15.70 -5.38 6.78
N GLN A 27 -15.18 -4.86 5.68
CA GLN A 27 -15.96 -4.37 4.54
C GLN A 27 -16.85 -5.50 4.02
N ARG A 28 -18.15 -5.23 3.90
CA ARG A 28 -19.14 -6.21 3.43
C ARG A 28 -19.03 -6.39 1.91
N PRO A 29 -19.50 -7.53 1.36
CA PRO A 29 -19.57 -7.69 -0.09
C PRO A 29 -20.42 -6.57 -0.71
N LYS A 30 -19.86 -5.86 -1.70
CA LYS A 30 -20.48 -4.72 -2.39
C LYS A 30 -20.68 -3.44 -1.55
N GLU A 31 -20.10 -3.38 -0.35
CA GLU A 31 -20.10 -2.15 0.42
C GLU A 31 -19.06 -1.17 -0.14
N ASP A 32 -19.49 0.08 -0.32
CA ASP A 32 -18.61 1.16 -0.75
C ASP A 32 -17.59 1.53 0.33
N LEU A 33 -16.39 1.93 -0.08
CA LEU A 33 -15.28 2.29 0.81
C LEU A 33 -15.63 3.48 1.70
N ALA A 34 -16.38 4.45 1.20
CA ALA A 34 -16.77 5.61 2.00
C ALA A 34 -17.76 5.21 3.11
N SER A 35 -18.75 4.39 2.78
CA SER A 35 -19.70 3.86 3.76
C SER A 35 -18.98 3.02 4.83
N PHE A 36 -18.03 2.18 4.42
CA PHE A 36 -17.20 1.41 5.34
C PHE A 36 -16.37 2.30 6.27
N ALA A 37 -15.69 3.32 5.74
CA ALA A 37 -14.88 4.26 6.51
C ALA A 37 -15.72 5.02 7.56
N SER A 38 -16.88 5.56 7.16
CA SER A 38 -17.78 6.27 8.06
C SER A 38 -18.26 5.40 9.22
N GLU A 39 -18.59 4.13 8.94
CA GLU A 39 -19.00 3.18 9.98
C GLU A 39 -17.85 2.85 10.94
N VAL A 40 -16.62 2.70 10.43
CA VAL A 40 -15.43 2.46 11.27
C VAL A 40 -15.17 3.65 12.19
N GLU A 41 -15.24 4.88 11.69
CA GLU A 41 -15.11 6.09 12.52
C GLU A 41 -16.22 6.19 13.56
N LEU A 42 -17.47 5.91 13.17
CA LEU A 42 -18.61 5.96 14.07
C LEU A 42 -18.50 4.93 15.19
N LEU A 43 -18.07 3.71 14.88
CA LEU A 43 -17.81 2.67 15.88
C LEU A 43 -16.65 3.08 16.81
N ALA A 44 -15.58 3.66 16.28
CA ALA A 44 -14.45 4.13 17.09
C ALA A 44 -14.85 5.26 18.05
N ARG A 45 -15.65 6.24 17.58
CA ARG A 45 -16.18 7.32 18.43
C ARG A 45 -17.09 6.81 19.54
N ARG A 46 -17.92 5.80 19.25
CA ARG A 46 -18.81 5.19 20.26
C ARG A 46 -18.07 4.27 21.22
N ALA A 47 -16.95 3.70 20.79
CA ALA A 47 -16.09 2.88 21.62
C ALA A 47 -15.25 3.70 22.61
N LEU A 48 -14.98 4.97 22.30
CA LEU A 48 -14.19 5.90 23.12
C LEU A 48 -14.94 7.24 23.32
N PRO A 49 -16.05 7.24 24.09
CA PRO A 49 -16.81 8.47 24.33
C PRO A 49 -15.95 9.50 25.07
N GLY A 50 -15.88 10.72 24.51
CA GLY A 50 -15.11 11.82 25.09
C GLY A 50 -13.60 11.77 24.87
N ALA A 51 -13.07 10.77 24.13
CA ALA A 51 -11.67 10.75 23.75
C ALA A 51 -11.35 11.83 22.70
N LEU A 52 -10.08 12.25 22.67
CA LEU A 52 -9.57 13.16 21.65
C LEU A 52 -9.64 12.52 20.27
N GLN A 53 -9.85 13.35 19.23
CA GLN A 53 -9.93 12.90 17.84
C GLN A 53 -8.72 12.04 17.43
N VAL A 54 -7.51 12.44 17.86
CA VAL A 54 -6.27 11.70 17.60
C VAL A 54 -6.32 10.26 18.13
N THR A 55 -6.93 10.05 19.29
CA THR A 55 -7.08 8.70 19.89
C THR A 55 -8.10 7.87 19.13
N VAL A 56 -9.19 8.49 18.67
CA VAL A 56 -10.20 7.84 17.82
C VAL A 56 -9.57 7.42 16.49
N ASP A 57 -8.79 8.31 15.86
CA ASP A 57 -8.14 8.03 14.58
C ASP A 57 -7.06 6.94 14.72
N ALA A 58 -6.27 6.97 15.80
CA ALA A 58 -5.28 5.92 16.09
C ALA A 58 -5.91 4.52 16.26
N LEU A 59 -7.17 4.45 16.67
CA LEU A 59 -7.92 3.20 16.77
C LEU A 59 -8.61 2.82 15.44
N ALA A 60 -9.20 3.80 14.77
CA ALA A 60 -9.99 3.61 13.56
C ALA A 60 -9.13 3.27 12.34
N LEU A 61 -7.94 3.89 12.21
CA LEU A 61 -7.05 3.70 11.07
C LEU A 61 -6.57 2.26 10.88
N PRO A 62 -5.98 1.59 11.90
CA PRO A 62 -5.58 0.18 11.76
C PRO A 62 -6.77 -0.71 11.40
N GLN A 63 -7.95 -0.44 11.97
CA GLN A 63 -9.15 -1.20 11.67
C GLN A 63 -9.62 -0.98 10.23
N PHE A 64 -9.56 0.25 9.74
CA PHE A 64 -9.88 0.58 8.34
C PHE A 64 -8.96 -0.21 7.40
N PHE A 65 -7.64 -0.16 7.63
CA PHE A 65 -6.68 -0.89 6.79
C PHE A 65 -6.94 -2.40 6.79
N HIS A 66 -7.04 -3.01 7.96
CA HIS A 66 -7.28 -4.44 8.04
C HIS A 66 -8.65 -4.83 7.46
N GLY A 67 -9.66 -3.98 7.62
CA GLY A 67 -11.03 -4.29 7.22
C GLY A 67 -11.33 -4.19 5.73
N ILE A 68 -10.43 -3.62 4.90
CA ILE A 68 -10.58 -3.58 3.44
C ILE A 68 -10.65 -5.01 2.86
N ALA A 69 -11.66 -5.27 2.03
CA ALA A 69 -11.91 -6.59 1.44
C ALA A 69 -10.93 -6.97 0.34
N HIS A 70 -10.47 -6.00 -0.47
CA HIS A 70 -9.59 -6.26 -1.60
C HIS A 70 -8.11 -6.25 -1.18
N ASP A 71 -7.42 -7.38 -1.28
CA ASP A 71 -6.05 -7.54 -0.76
C ASP A 71 -5.02 -6.59 -1.40
N ARG A 72 -4.97 -6.48 -2.74
CA ARG A 72 -4.06 -5.53 -3.42
C ARG A 72 -4.31 -4.08 -3.03
N LEU A 73 -5.58 -3.69 -2.89
CA LEU A 73 -5.94 -2.34 -2.46
C LEU A 73 -5.48 -2.13 -1.02
N ARG A 74 -5.73 -3.09 -0.13
CA ARG A 74 -5.29 -3.07 1.27
C ARG A 74 -3.78 -2.88 1.40
N GLU A 75 -2.99 -3.65 0.66
CA GLU A 75 -1.52 -3.56 0.69
C GLU A 75 -1.01 -2.17 0.30
N GLN A 76 -1.58 -1.59 -0.76
CA GLN A 76 -1.17 -0.25 -1.20
C GLN A 76 -1.64 0.84 -0.23
N VAL A 77 -2.86 0.73 0.30
CA VAL A 77 -3.38 1.68 1.29
C VAL A 77 -2.57 1.60 2.59
N LEU A 78 -2.12 0.41 3.02
CA LEU A 78 -1.23 0.22 4.16
C LEU A 78 0.13 0.93 4.01
N ALA A 79 0.63 1.06 2.79
CA ALA A 79 1.88 1.76 2.51
C ALA A 79 1.73 3.30 2.52
N CYS A 80 0.51 3.82 2.60
CA CYS A 80 0.25 5.25 2.63
C CYS A 80 0.53 5.82 4.04
N PRO A 81 1.27 6.94 4.17
CA PRO A 81 1.47 7.61 5.45
C PRO A 81 0.24 8.45 5.85
N ALA A 82 -0.94 7.84 5.92
CA ALA A 82 -2.18 8.51 6.31
C ALA A 82 -2.28 8.63 7.83
N THR A 83 -2.68 9.81 8.31
CA THR A 83 -2.85 10.10 9.74
C THR A 83 -4.31 10.13 10.19
N THR A 84 -5.23 10.17 9.22
CA THR A 84 -6.68 10.09 9.46
C THR A 84 -7.35 9.09 8.52
N VAL A 85 -8.50 8.55 8.95
CA VAL A 85 -9.28 7.61 8.12
C VAL A 85 -9.75 8.28 6.82
N GLN A 86 -10.05 9.57 6.83
CA GLN A 86 -10.43 10.34 5.64
C GLN A 86 -9.30 10.45 4.61
N GLU A 87 -8.06 10.70 5.05
CA GLU A 87 -6.89 10.69 4.17
C GLU A 87 -6.67 9.32 3.54
N ALA A 88 -6.76 8.26 4.35
CA ALA A 88 -6.66 6.88 3.89
C ALA A 88 -7.77 6.53 2.89
N LEU A 89 -9.01 6.97 3.13
CA LEU A 89 -10.15 6.79 2.23
C LEU A 89 -9.90 7.49 0.89
N GLY A 90 -9.49 8.75 0.91
CA GLY A 90 -9.19 9.50 -0.32
C GLY A 90 -8.05 8.87 -1.12
N TYR A 91 -7.06 8.27 -0.46
CA TYR A 91 -6.04 7.47 -1.13
C TYR A 91 -6.60 6.16 -1.70
N ALA A 92 -7.40 5.42 -0.92
CA ALA A 92 -8.04 4.18 -1.34
C ALA A 92 -8.95 4.37 -2.57
N GLN A 93 -9.75 5.43 -2.61
CA GLN A 93 -10.62 5.76 -3.75
C GLN A 93 -9.82 6.06 -5.02
N ARG A 94 -8.71 6.81 -4.90
CA ARG A 94 -7.80 7.06 -6.03
C ARG A 94 -7.20 5.77 -6.56
N LEU A 95 -6.79 4.87 -5.67
CA LEU A 95 -6.25 3.56 -6.05
C LEU A 95 -7.30 2.68 -6.71
N GLU A 96 -8.53 2.66 -6.19
CA GLU A 96 -9.63 1.92 -6.78
C GLU A 96 -9.90 2.41 -8.22
N ALA A 97 -9.96 3.72 -8.43
CA ALA A 97 -10.08 4.30 -9.76
C ALA A 97 -8.91 3.89 -10.68
N ASN A 98 -7.67 3.93 -10.19
CA ASN A 98 -6.48 3.50 -10.94
C ASN A 98 -6.53 2.02 -11.33
N LEU A 99 -6.96 1.15 -10.41
CA LEU A 99 -7.10 -0.28 -10.67
C LEU A 99 -8.19 -0.57 -11.70
N LEU A 100 -9.32 0.14 -11.64
CA LEU A 100 -10.38 0.04 -12.65
C LEU A 100 -9.89 0.51 -14.03
N CYS A 101 -9.15 1.61 -14.09
CA CYS A 101 -8.53 2.10 -15.32
C CYS A 101 -7.50 1.11 -15.88
N ALA A 102 -6.61 0.57 -15.05
CA ALA A 102 -5.61 -0.42 -15.47
C ALA A 102 -6.24 -1.73 -15.94
N ALA A 103 -7.32 -2.18 -15.31
CA ALA A 103 -8.06 -3.36 -15.74
C ALA A 103 -8.70 -3.18 -17.13
N ARG A 104 -9.18 -1.97 -17.43
CA ARG A 104 -9.72 -1.59 -18.76
C ARG A 104 -8.63 -1.35 -19.79
N ALA A 105 -7.50 -0.81 -19.36
CA ALA A 105 -6.33 -0.51 -20.19
C ALA A 105 -5.40 -1.70 -20.37
N ARG A 106 -5.92 -2.94 -20.38
CA ARG A 106 -5.23 -4.12 -20.94
C ARG A 106 -5.09 -3.96 -22.46
N ILE A 107 -4.42 -2.89 -22.86
CA ILE A 107 -3.84 -2.68 -24.15
C ILE A 107 -2.75 -3.75 -24.24
N PRO A 108 -2.69 -4.55 -25.32
CA PRO A 108 -1.57 -5.48 -25.50
C PRO A 108 -0.29 -4.65 -25.45
N LEU A 109 0.54 -4.90 -24.43
CA LEU A 109 1.89 -4.38 -24.40
C LEU A 109 2.52 -4.83 -25.72
N ARG A 110 2.86 -3.87 -26.59
CA ARG A 110 3.69 -4.14 -27.75
C ARG A 110 4.94 -4.81 -27.19
N GLN A 111 5.14 -6.09 -27.53
CA GLN A 111 6.35 -6.81 -27.16
C GLN A 111 7.52 -5.94 -27.63
N VAL A 112 8.21 -5.32 -26.69
CA VAL A 112 9.52 -4.77 -26.96
C VAL A 112 10.38 -6.01 -27.06
N GLY A 113 10.73 -6.37 -28.29
CA GLY A 113 11.75 -7.38 -28.52
C GLY A 113 12.98 -6.93 -27.74
N TYR A 114 13.34 -7.68 -26.70
CA TYR A 114 14.72 -7.68 -26.26
C TYR A 114 15.49 -8.25 -27.46
N GLU A 115 15.98 -7.36 -28.33
CA GLU A 115 17.13 -7.71 -29.17
C GLU A 115 18.18 -8.21 -28.19
N ASP A 116 18.60 -9.45 -28.41
CA ASP A 116 19.47 -10.21 -27.53
C ASP A 116 20.58 -9.32 -26.96
N CYS A 117 20.62 -9.18 -25.64
CA CYS A 117 21.84 -8.71 -24.99
C CYS A 117 22.96 -9.63 -25.48
N PRO A 118 24.03 -9.11 -26.12
CA PRO A 118 25.13 -9.96 -26.52
C PRO A 118 25.66 -10.62 -25.25
N SER A 119 25.47 -11.94 -25.19
CA SER A 119 25.98 -12.82 -24.15
C SER A 119 27.45 -12.49 -23.90
N GLU A 120 27.78 -12.21 -22.65
CA GLU A 120 29.15 -12.06 -22.15
C GLU A 120 30.00 -13.22 -22.68
N GLY A 121 30.84 -12.93 -23.69
CA GLY A 121 31.58 -13.95 -24.41
C GLY A 121 32.57 -13.42 -25.45
N GLU A 122 32.44 -12.17 -25.88
CA GLU A 122 33.33 -11.59 -26.91
C GLU A 122 34.31 -10.53 -26.37
N GLU A 123 34.30 -10.26 -25.06
CA GLU A 123 35.12 -9.17 -24.48
C GLU A 123 36.57 -9.60 -24.15
N GLU A 124 36.87 -10.90 -24.04
CA GLU A 124 38.22 -11.36 -23.73
C GLU A 124 39.19 -11.37 -24.94
N ASP A 125 38.70 -11.50 -26.17
CA ASP A 125 39.56 -11.64 -27.35
C ASP A 125 40.11 -10.31 -27.89
N LEU A 126 39.43 -9.20 -27.61
CA LEU A 126 39.90 -7.87 -28.02
C LEU A 126 41.05 -7.36 -27.14
N ILE A 127 41.07 -7.77 -25.87
CA ILE A 127 42.13 -7.40 -24.90
C ILE A 127 43.43 -8.18 -25.15
N ARG A 128 43.36 -9.40 -25.71
CA ARG A 128 44.58 -10.20 -26.02
C ARG A 128 45.31 -9.70 -27.26
N ARG A 129 44.59 -9.14 -28.25
CA ARG A 129 45.20 -8.56 -29.46
C ARG A 129 45.92 -7.23 -29.23
N THR A 130 45.47 -6.42 -28.27
CA THR A 130 46.13 -5.14 -27.96
C THR A 130 47.42 -5.33 -27.16
N LYS A 131 47.51 -6.39 -26.33
CA LYS A 131 48.72 -6.72 -25.57
C LYS A 131 49.86 -7.27 -26.42
N THR A 132 49.55 -8.02 -27.49
CA THR A 132 50.59 -8.54 -28.40
C THR A 132 51.17 -7.48 -29.33
N GLY A 133 50.46 -6.37 -29.60
CA GLY A 133 50.97 -5.27 -30.41
C GLY A 133 51.86 -4.27 -29.66
N GLN A 134 51.70 -4.12 -28.33
CA GLN A 134 52.48 -3.17 -27.53
C GLN A 134 53.83 -3.76 -27.07
N GLU A 135 53.95 -5.08 -26.90
CA GLU A 135 55.21 -5.70 -26.46
C GLU A 135 56.28 -5.76 -27.58
N GLU A 136 55.89 -5.84 -28.86
CA GLU A 136 56.86 -5.84 -29.97
C GLU A 136 57.44 -4.44 -30.29
N GLU A 137 56.71 -3.36 -30.01
CA GLU A 137 57.19 -2.00 -30.28
C GLU A 137 58.21 -1.51 -29.23
N ASP A 138 58.10 -1.98 -27.98
CA ASP A 138 59.01 -1.60 -26.88
C ASP A 138 60.35 -2.34 -26.90
N ILE A 139 60.41 -3.56 -27.45
CA ILE A 139 61.67 -4.29 -27.63
C ILE A 139 62.54 -3.63 -28.72
N ARG A 140 61.93 -3.05 -29.77
CA ARG A 140 62.64 -2.39 -30.87
C ARG A 140 63.26 -1.04 -30.48
N LYS A 141 62.72 -0.36 -29.45
CA LYS A 141 63.23 0.94 -28.97
C LYS A 141 64.35 0.83 -27.91
N ARG A 142 64.60 -0.35 -27.33
CA ARG A 142 65.70 -0.58 -26.36
C ARG A 142 66.99 -1.15 -26.96
N GLY A 143 67.02 -1.44 -28.27
CA GLY A 143 68.17 -2.03 -28.97
C GLY A 143 68.90 -1.09 -29.92
N LYS A 144 68.94 0.22 -29.64
CA LYS A 144 69.73 1.21 -30.40
C LYS A 144 70.44 2.18 -29.48
#